data_AF-A0A2D9TVM2-F1
#
_entry.id   AF-A0A2D9TVM2-F1
#
_cell.length_a   1.000
_cell.length_b   1.000
_cell.length_c   1.000
_cell.angle_alpha   90.00
_cell.angle_beta   90.00
_cell.angle_gamma   90.00
#
_symmetry.space_group_name_H-M   'P 1'
#
loop_
_entity.id
_entity.type
_entity.pdbx_description
1 polymer ?
#
loop_
_entity_poly.entity_id
_entity_poly.type
_entity_poly.pdbx_seq_one_letter_code
_entity_poly.pdbx_strand_id
1 'polypeptide(L)'
;MNAEKYVFELHGYLKALQRLCGTNYAFGARFYSKKEDLDTFGQKISEKKLKYEEADHVSIFKNIESMVFNGFLAKEHVPNERAWNYLTKVIIEDINEYFGLVSLALNEDGIFHPLLNGIIYKNIAPFEKDKASLIFWIEIEQHYVLAYFRNINR
;
A
#
# COMPACT_ATOMS: atom_id res chain seq x y z
N MET A 1 -1.07 -20.56 7.53
CA MET A 1 -0.78 -19.39 6.68
C MET A 1 -1.32 -18.14 7.34
N ASN A 2 -0.50 -17.47 8.17
CA ASN A 2 -0.92 -16.26 8.90
C ASN A 2 -0.73 -14.99 8.05
N ALA A 3 0.26 -14.98 7.16
CA ALA A 3 0.56 -13.83 6.29
C ALA A 3 -0.61 -13.43 5.37
N GLU A 4 -1.23 -14.40 4.69
CA GLU A 4 -2.40 -14.13 3.83
C GLU A 4 -3.57 -13.52 4.59
N LYS A 5 -3.77 -13.95 5.84
CA LYS A 5 -4.81 -13.40 6.71
C LYS A 5 -4.54 -11.92 7.00
N TYR A 6 -3.31 -11.55 7.33
CA TYR A 6 -2.94 -10.15 7.56
C TYR A 6 -3.05 -9.29 6.28
N VAL A 7 -2.74 -9.84 5.10
CA VAL A 7 -2.98 -9.12 3.84
C VAL A 7 -4.48 -8.97 3.54
N PHE A 8 -5.30 -9.96 3.89
CA PHE A 8 -6.75 -9.87 3.78
C PHE A 8 -7.34 -8.81 4.73
N GLU A 9 -6.84 -8.74 5.96
CA GLU A 9 -7.22 -7.70 6.93
C GLU A 9 -6.79 -6.31 6.45
N LEU A 10 -5.56 -6.16 5.95
CA LEU A 10 -5.11 -4.93 5.30
C LEU A 10 -6.03 -4.55 4.12
N HIS A 11 -6.39 -5.50 3.26
CA HIS A 11 -7.34 -5.25 2.17
C HIS A 11 -8.68 -4.73 2.73
N GLY A 12 -9.24 -5.36 3.76
CA GLY A 12 -10.46 -4.92 4.43
C GLY A 12 -10.36 -3.50 4.99
N TYR A 13 -9.25 -3.19 5.66
CA TYR A 13 -8.96 -1.86 6.19
C TYR A 13 -8.88 -0.80 5.08
N LEU A 14 -8.15 -1.08 4.00
CA LEU A 14 -8.05 -0.18 2.84
C LEU A 14 -9.42 0.01 2.15
N LYS A 15 -10.27 -1.02 2.10
CA LYS A 15 -11.65 -0.89 1.61
C LYS A 15 -12.51 -0.02 2.53
N ALA A 16 -12.27 0.00 3.84
CA ALA A 16 -12.94 0.91 4.75
C ALA A 16 -12.50 2.36 4.49
N LEU A 17 -11.20 2.61 4.40
CA LEU A 17 -10.66 3.94 4.04
C LEU A 17 -11.18 4.43 2.69
N GLN A 18 -11.27 3.56 1.69
CA GLN A 18 -11.83 3.88 0.38
C GLN A 18 -13.25 4.46 0.49
N ARG A 19 -14.10 3.88 1.35
CA ARG A 19 -15.48 4.35 1.55
C ARG A 19 -15.53 5.75 2.16
N LEU A 20 -14.56 6.08 3.02
CA LEU A 20 -14.43 7.41 3.61
C LEU A 20 -13.89 8.45 2.60
N CYS A 21 -13.02 8.02 1.68
CA CYS A 21 -12.49 8.88 0.61
C CYS A 21 -13.54 9.21 -0.46
N GLY A 22 -14.45 8.28 -0.73
CA GLY A 22 -15.55 8.43 -1.68
C GLY A 22 -15.48 7.50 -2.88
N THR A 23 -16.50 7.57 -3.74
CA THR A 23 -16.72 6.64 -4.86
C THR A 23 -15.66 6.74 -5.97
N ASN A 24 -14.90 7.83 -6.00
CA ASN A 24 -13.86 8.07 -6.98
C ASN A 24 -12.55 7.35 -6.64
N TYR A 25 -12.48 6.59 -5.55
CA TYR A 25 -11.27 5.95 -5.10
C TYR A 25 -11.39 4.42 -5.11
N ALA A 26 -10.26 3.75 -5.37
CA ALA A 26 -10.13 2.30 -5.34
C ALA A 26 -8.83 1.92 -4.61
N PHE A 27 -8.95 1.32 -3.43
CA PHE A 27 -7.83 0.90 -2.60
C PHE A 27 -7.86 -0.61 -2.35
N GLY A 28 -6.71 -1.21 -2.09
CA GLY A 28 -6.64 -2.59 -1.65
C GLY A 28 -5.23 -3.17 -1.63
N ALA A 29 -5.13 -4.38 -1.10
CA ALA A 29 -3.91 -5.17 -1.05
C ALA A 29 -4.13 -6.59 -1.59
N ARG A 30 -3.05 -7.24 -2.05
CA ARG A 30 -3.04 -8.65 -2.48
C ARG A 30 -1.72 -9.32 -2.12
N PHE A 31 -1.79 -10.62 -1.84
CA PHE A 31 -0.64 -11.44 -1.47
C PHE A 31 -0.26 -12.38 -2.62
N TYR A 32 1.03 -12.57 -2.84
CA TYR A 32 1.55 -13.48 -3.86
C TYR A 32 2.80 -14.19 -3.36
N SER A 33 2.88 -15.50 -3.60
CA SER A 33 4.09 -16.28 -3.35
C SER A 33 5.08 -16.17 -4.51
N LYS A 34 6.35 -15.93 -4.19
CA LYS A 34 7.46 -15.83 -5.13
C LYS A 34 7.83 -17.23 -5.62
N LYS A 35 7.17 -17.70 -6.68
CA LYS A 35 7.69 -18.79 -7.52
C LYS A 35 8.57 -18.27 -8.66
N GLU A 36 8.61 -16.95 -8.84
CA GLU A 36 9.27 -16.23 -9.93
C GLU A 36 9.58 -14.79 -9.51
N ASP A 37 10.50 -14.12 -10.21
CA ASP A 37 10.91 -12.74 -9.95
C ASP A 37 9.80 -11.73 -10.30
N LEU A 38 9.91 -10.50 -9.76
CA LEU A 38 8.89 -9.44 -9.91
C LEU A 38 8.64 -9.03 -11.37
N ASP A 39 9.65 -9.10 -12.24
CA ASP A 39 9.50 -8.79 -13.67
C ASP A 39 8.64 -9.86 -14.35
N THR A 40 8.97 -11.13 -14.15
CA THR A 40 8.20 -12.28 -14.67
C THR A 40 6.76 -12.27 -14.15
N PHE A 41 6.62 -12.00 -12.85
CA PHE A 41 5.33 -11.91 -12.19
C PHE A 41 4.48 -10.74 -12.71
N GLY A 42 5.08 -9.56 -12.85
CA GLY A 42 4.43 -8.37 -13.38
C GLY A 42 3.92 -8.53 -14.81
N GLN A 43 4.69 -9.25 -15.63
CA GLN A 43 4.31 -9.57 -17.00
C GLN A 43 3.07 -10.47 -17.05
N LYS A 44 2.91 -11.42 -16.12
CA LYS A 44 1.72 -12.28 -16.07
C LYS A 44 0.45 -11.51 -15.69
N ILE A 45 0.55 -10.56 -14.78
CA ILE A 45 -0.61 -9.78 -14.33
C ILE A 45 -1.05 -8.75 -15.37
N SER A 46 -0.10 -8.06 -16.00
CA SER A 46 -0.41 -6.92 -16.86
C SER A 46 -0.35 -7.22 -18.35
N GLU A 47 0.04 -8.45 -18.73
CA GLU A 47 0.33 -8.89 -20.10
C GLU A 47 1.44 -8.06 -20.80
N LYS A 48 2.09 -7.15 -20.08
CA LYS A 48 3.15 -6.24 -20.56
C LYS A 48 4.30 -6.21 -19.56
N LYS A 49 5.50 -5.83 -20.01
CA LYS A 49 6.62 -5.61 -19.08
C LYS A 49 6.29 -4.39 -18.20
N LEU A 50 6.05 -4.63 -16.92
CA LEU A 50 5.96 -3.56 -15.93
C LEU A 50 7.35 -2.97 -15.70
N LYS A 51 7.41 -1.65 -15.52
CA LYS A 51 8.62 -0.97 -15.08
C LYS A 51 8.46 -0.67 -13.60
N TYR A 52 9.54 -0.81 -12.84
CA TYR A 52 9.56 -0.55 -11.41
C TYR A 52 10.76 0.33 -11.06
N GLU A 53 10.61 1.15 -10.03
CA GLU A 53 11.70 1.83 -9.33
C GLU A 53 11.69 1.40 -7.88
N GLU A 54 12.88 1.29 -7.28
CA GLU A 54 12.98 1.24 -5.83
C GLU A 54 12.53 2.59 -5.28
N ALA A 55 11.62 2.57 -4.31
CA ALA A 55 11.08 3.76 -3.69
C ALA A 55 11.38 3.76 -2.20
N ASP A 56 11.69 4.93 -1.65
CA ASP A 56 11.84 5.10 -0.21
C ASP A 56 10.46 5.13 0.48
N HIS A 57 10.42 4.68 1.73
CA HIS A 57 9.17 4.64 2.52
C HIS A 57 8.54 6.04 2.71
N VAL A 58 9.35 7.11 2.81
CA VAL A 58 8.85 8.48 3.01
C VAL A 58 8.05 8.93 1.79
N SER A 59 8.54 8.67 0.58
CA SER A 59 7.83 9.03 -0.65
C SER A 59 6.55 8.21 -0.82
N ILE A 60 6.56 6.92 -0.46
CA ILE A 60 5.36 6.06 -0.48
C ILE A 60 4.31 6.59 0.48
N PHE A 61 4.66 6.88 1.74
CA PHE A 61 3.71 7.43 2.71
C PHE A 61 3.13 8.77 2.29
N LYS A 62 3.96 9.69 1.79
CA LYS A 62 3.45 10.97 1.25
C LYS A 62 2.44 10.76 0.13
N ASN A 63 2.65 9.78 -0.75
CA ASN A 63 1.70 9.47 -1.81
C ASN A 63 0.41 8.83 -1.26
N ILE A 64 0.51 7.95 -0.27
CA ILE A 64 -0.67 7.37 0.43
C ILE A 64 -1.48 8.48 1.09
N GLU A 65 -0.86 9.39 1.84
CA GLU A 65 -1.52 10.52 2.48
C GLU A 65 -2.29 11.36 1.44
N SER A 66 -1.67 11.66 0.30
CA SER A 66 -2.31 12.44 -0.77
C SER A 66 -3.56 11.77 -1.37
N MET A 67 -3.66 10.44 -1.26
CA MET A 67 -4.79 9.65 -1.74
C MET A 67 -5.86 9.43 -0.67
N VAL A 68 -5.46 9.12 0.56
CA VAL A 68 -6.37 8.75 1.65
C VAL A 68 -7.06 9.97 2.27
N PHE A 69 -6.42 11.13 2.32
CA PHE A 69 -7.03 12.32 2.91
C PHE A 69 -7.86 13.13 1.91
N ASN A 70 -8.89 12.49 1.38
CA ASN A 70 -9.90 13.08 0.49
C ASN A 70 -11.31 12.73 1.01
N GLY A 71 -12.36 13.27 0.38
CA GLY A 71 -13.74 13.02 0.80
C GLY A 71 -13.94 13.38 2.27
N PHE A 72 -14.53 12.47 3.07
CA PHE A 72 -14.76 12.69 4.50
C PHE A 72 -13.48 12.80 5.33
N LEU A 73 -12.35 12.31 4.82
CA LEU A 73 -11.04 12.41 5.47
C LEU A 73 -10.27 13.67 5.05
N ALA A 74 -10.84 14.53 4.20
CA ALA A 74 -10.19 15.77 3.80
C ALA A 74 -9.89 16.66 5.02
N LYS A 75 -8.74 17.33 4.99
CA LYS A 75 -8.25 18.18 6.11
C LYS A 75 -9.27 19.21 6.56
N GLU A 76 -10.04 19.77 5.62
CA GLU A 76 -11.09 20.76 5.88
C GLU A 76 -12.25 20.25 6.74
N HIS A 77 -12.45 18.93 6.84
CA HIS A 77 -13.46 18.31 7.70
C HIS A 77 -12.92 17.93 9.08
N VAL A 78 -11.63 18.12 9.32
CA VAL A 78 -10.98 17.79 10.59
C VAL A 78 -10.90 19.05 11.46
N PRO A 79 -11.36 19.00 12.72
CA PRO A 79 -11.65 20.21 13.51
C PRO A 79 -10.44 21.08 13.86
N ASN A 80 -9.23 20.50 13.91
CA ASN A 80 -8.01 21.23 14.20
C ASN A 80 -6.76 20.44 13.77
N GLU A 81 -5.61 21.12 13.78
CA GLU A 81 -4.32 20.57 13.39
C GLU A 81 -3.86 19.39 14.27
N ARG A 82 -4.18 19.40 15.57
CA ARG A 82 -3.85 18.29 16.46
C ARG A 82 -4.60 17.01 16.07
N ALA A 83 -5.89 17.12 15.79
CA ALA A 83 -6.72 16.00 15.32
C ALA A 83 -6.26 15.52 13.95
N TRP A 84 -5.87 16.44 13.05
CA TRP A 84 -5.30 16.11 11.75
C TRP A 84 -4.00 15.31 11.89
N ASN A 85 -3.04 15.82 12.66
CA ASN A 85 -1.75 15.14 12.86
C ASN A 85 -1.92 13.75 13.50
N TYR A 86 -2.87 13.62 14.44
CA TYR A 86 -3.19 12.33 15.05
C TYR A 86 -3.81 11.37 14.03
N LEU A 87 -4.81 11.80 13.27
CA LEU A 87 -5.47 10.98 12.25
C LEU A 87 -4.50 10.52 11.17
N THR A 88 -3.67 11.43 10.65
CA THR A 88 -2.63 11.12 9.67
C THR A 88 -1.66 10.09 10.19
N LYS A 89 -1.19 10.29 11.41
CA LYS A 89 -0.27 9.35 12.06
C LYS A 89 -0.88 7.95 12.23
N VAL A 90 -2.09 7.86 12.80
CA VAL A 90 -2.75 6.56 13.06
C VAL A 90 -2.97 5.77 11.77
N ILE A 91 -3.49 6.41 10.72
CA ILE A 91 -3.75 5.70 9.46
C ILE A 91 -2.46 5.14 8.85
N ILE A 92 -1.38 5.90 8.87
CA ILE A 92 -0.09 5.46 8.35
C ILE A 92 0.53 4.37 9.23
N GLU A 93 0.45 4.51 10.55
CA GLU A 93 0.90 3.49 11.51
C GLU A 93 0.15 2.17 11.34
N ASP A 94 -1.18 2.20 11.19
CA ASP A 94 -2.00 1.00 10.96
C ASP A 94 -1.59 0.28 9.66
N ILE A 95 -1.45 1.02 8.55
CA ILE A 95 -0.99 0.45 7.27
C ILE A 95 0.38 -0.21 7.46
N ASN A 96 1.30 0.49 8.11
CA ASN A 96 2.65 0.02 8.36
C ASN A 96 2.68 -1.22 9.28
N GLU A 97 1.81 -1.29 10.28
CA GLU A 97 1.66 -2.41 11.20
C GLU A 97 1.24 -3.68 10.46
N TYR A 98 0.27 -3.61 9.53
CA TYR A 98 -0.12 -4.78 8.74
C TYR A 98 1.05 -5.39 7.97
N PHE A 99 1.94 -4.56 7.40
CA PHE A 99 3.12 -5.08 6.72
C PHE A 99 4.12 -5.71 7.69
N GLY A 100 4.25 -5.15 8.90
CA GLY A 100 5.03 -5.76 9.98
C GLY A 100 4.46 -7.10 10.48
N LEU A 101 3.13 -7.22 10.55
CA LEU A 101 2.46 -8.49 10.87
C LEU A 101 2.65 -9.54 9.79
N VAL A 102 2.63 -9.13 8.51
CA VAL A 102 2.92 -10.00 7.38
C VAL A 102 4.37 -10.50 7.46
N SER A 103 5.35 -9.63 7.70
CA SER A 103 6.75 -10.05 7.81
C SER A 103 6.98 -10.96 9.01
N LEU A 104 6.41 -10.64 10.16
CA LEU A 104 6.44 -11.52 11.34
C LEU A 104 5.88 -12.92 11.05
N ALA A 105 4.83 -13.00 10.23
CA ALA A 105 4.20 -14.26 9.86
C ALA A 105 4.95 -15.07 8.80
N LEU A 106 5.87 -14.45 8.06
CA LEU A 106 6.66 -15.07 7.00
C LEU A 106 8.10 -15.38 7.41
N ASN A 107 8.64 -14.60 8.33
CA ASN A 107 10.00 -14.71 8.81
C ASN A 107 10.07 -15.77 9.92
N GLU A 108 10.88 -16.81 9.72
CA GLU A 108 11.01 -17.93 10.67
C GLU A 108 11.63 -17.52 12.01
N ASP A 109 12.48 -16.47 12.00
CA ASP A 109 13.10 -15.89 13.19
C ASP A 109 12.13 -14.94 13.94
N GLY A 110 10.92 -14.72 13.42
CA GLY A 110 9.92 -13.86 14.03
C GLY A 110 10.28 -12.37 14.01
N ILE A 111 11.02 -11.92 12.99
CA ILE A 111 11.44 -10.53 12.91
C ILE A 111 10.32 -9.66 12.33
N PHE A 112 9.95 -8.61 13.07
CA PHE A 112 8.98 -7.60 12.63
C PHE A 112 9.67 -6.58 11.71
N HIS A 113 9.43 -6.72 10.40
CA HIS A 113 9.86 -5.76 9.38
C HIS A 113 8.65 -4.96 8.88
N PRO A 114 8.37 -3.79 9.46
CA PRO A 114 7.36 -2.89 8.93
C PRO A 114 7.78 -2.36 7.56
N LEU A 115 6.86 -1.72 6.84
CA LEU A 115 7.09 -1.11 5.52
C LEU A 115 8.35 -0.21 5.48
N LEU A 116 8.72 0.36 6.63
CA LEU A 116 9.94 1.16 6.84
C LEU A 116 11.27 0.43 6.54
N ASN A 117 11.30 -0.91 6.61
CA ASN A 117 12.52 -1.71 6.50
C ASN A 117 12.52 -2.70 5.31
N GLY A 118 11.46 -2.76 4.51
CA GLY A 118 11.36 -3.63 3.34
C GLY A 118 11.84 -2.95 2.05
N ILE A 119 12.23 -3.75 1.04
CA ILE A 119 12.48 -3.22 -0.31
C ILE A 119 11.12 -2.95 -0.96
N ILE A 120 10.87 -1.69 -1.31
CA ILE A 120 9.62 -1.26 -1.94
C ILE A 120 9.87 -1.02 -3.42
N TYR A 121 9.14 -1.76 -4.26
CA TYR A 121 9.13 -1.58 -5.71
C TYR A 121 7.87 -0.84 -6.11
N LYS A 122 8.01 0.41 -6.55
CA LYS A 122 6.90 1.22 -7.05
C LYS A 122 6.77 1.05 -8.56
N ASN A 123 5.54 0.90 -9.05
CA ASN A 123 5.29 0.78 -10.49
C ASN A 123 5.54 2.11 -11.21
N ILE A 124 6.37 2.12 -12.24
CA ILE A 124 6.53 3.27 -13.16
C ILE A 124 5.55 3.09 -14.34
N ALA A 125 4.25 3.07 -14.04
CA ALA A 125 3.25 2.98 -15.09
C ALA A 125 2.89 4.38 -15.64
N PRO A 126 2.56 4.52 -16.94
CA PRO A 126 2.15 5.80 -17.51
C PRO A 126 0.97 6.46 -16.77
N PHE A 127 0.08 5.66 -16.16
CA PHE A 127 -1.07 6.13 -15.39
C PHE A 127 -0.72 6.61 -13.97
N GLU A 128 0.51 6.39 -13.48
CA GLU A 128 0.99 7.00 -12.23
C GLU A 128 1.52 8.43 -12.44
N LYS A 129 1.72 8.86 -13.70
CA LYS A 129 2.27 10.18 -14.03
C LYS A 129 1.38 11.33 -13.53
N ASP A 130 0.08 11.11 -13.40
CA ASP A 130 -0.88 12.14 -13.00
C ASP A 130 -1.16 12.17 -11.50
N LYS A 131 -0.37 11.46 -10.68
CA LYS A 131 -0.62 11.26 -9.23
C LYS A 131 -2.03 10.74 -8.94
N ALA A 132 -2.67 10.09 -9.92
CA ALA A 132 -4.00 9.49 -9.80
C ALA A 132 -3.92 8.03 -9.38
N SER A 133 -2.74 7.41 -9.39
CA SER A 133 -2.54 6.04 -8.94
C SER A 133 -1.18 5.88 -8.28
N LEU A 134 -1.15 5.10 -7.22
CA LEU A 134 0.04 4.60 -6.54
C LEU A 134 -0.12 3.09 -6.44
N ILE A 135 0.77 2.34 -7.07
CA ILE A 135 0.83 0.89 -6.99
C ILE A 135 2.26 0.51 -6.62
N PHE A 136 2.42 -0.23 -5.53
CA PHE A 136 3.73 -0.68 -5.08
C PHE A 136 3.66 -2.11 -4.56
N TRP A 137 4.82 -2.75 -4.62
CA TRP A 137 5.08 -4.09 -4.15
C TRP A 137 6.08 -4.02 -3.02
N ILE A 138 5.87 -4.86 -2.02
CA ILE A 138 6.83 -5.06 -0.96
C ILE A 138 7.33 -6.48 -1.04
N GLU A 139 8.64 -6.63 -1.19
CA GLU A 139 9.29 -7.91 -1.06
C GLU A 139 9.48 -8.25 0.42
N ILE A 140 8.94 -9.40 0.82
CA ILE A 140 9.05 -9.93 2.17
C ILE A 140 9.38 -11.42 2.04
N GLU A 141 10.63 -11.79 2.34
CA GLU A 141 11.14 -13.14 2.14
C GLU A 141 10.87 -13.64 0.69
N GLN A 142 10.28 -14.83 0.54
CA GLN A 142 9.86 -15.40 -0.75
C GLN A 142 8.42 -14.98 -1.14
N HIS A 143 7.99 -13.77 -0.81
CA HIS A 143 6.64 -13.29 -1.09
C HIS A 143 6.61 -11.82 -1.52
N TYR A 144 5.56 -11.47 -2.25
CA TYR A 144 5.25 -10.10 -2.64
C TYR A 144 3.88 -9.70 -2.10
N VAL A 145 3.83 -8.53 -1.46
CA VAL A 145 2.56 -7.88 -1.10
C VAL A 145 2.35 -6.70 -2.03
N LEU A 146 1.29 -6.74 -2.81
CA LEU A 146 0.81 -5.61 -3.60
C LEU A 146 -0.06 -4.72 -2.73
N ALA A 147 0.15 -3.40 -2.79
CA ALA A 147 -0.82 -2.42 -2.36
C ALA A 147 -1.08 -1.42 -3.48
N TYR A 148 -2.34 -0.99 -3.61
CA TYR A 148 -2.74 0.00 -4.60
C TYR A 148 -3.68 1.04 -4.00
N PHE A 149 -3.47 2.29 -4.43
CA PHE A 149 -4.30 3.44 -4.13
C PHE A 149 -4.57 4.19 -5.43
N ARG A 150 -5.84 4.28 -5.85
CA ARG A 150 -6.18 4.90 -7.14
C ARG A 150 -7.36 5.85 -6.99
N ASN A 151 -7.28 6.99 -7.67
CA ASN A 151 -8.41 7.81 -8.04
C ASN A 151 -8.85 7.37 -9.44
N ILE A 152 -10.06 6.83 -9.57
CA ILE A 152 -10.58 6.23 -10.80
C ILE A 152 -11.24 7.22 -11.75
N ASN A 153 -11.45 8.47 -11.32
CA ASN A 153 -12.13 9.51 -12.10
C ASN A 153 -11.18 10.64 -12.56
N ARG A 154 -9.87 10.39 -12.53
CA ARG A 154 -8.83 11.30 -13.07
C ARG A 154 -7.95 10.57 -14.06
#